data_AF-A0A521HJD3-F1
#
_entry.id   AF-A0A521HJD3-F1
#
_cell.length_a   1.000
_cell.length_b   1.000
_cell.length_c   1.000
_cell.angle_alpha   90.00
_cell.angle_beta   90.00
_cell.angle_gamma   90.00
#
_symmetry.space_group_name_H-M   'P 1'
#
loop_
_entity.id
_entity.type
_entity.pdbx_description
1 polymer ?
#
loop_
_entity_poly.entity_id
_entity_poly.type
_entity_poly.pdbx_seq_one_letter_code
_entity_poly.pdbx_strand_id
1 'polypeptide(L)'
;MRNARRLPTILLSLFFFYACHNLQTEKQIEGDTTIVERSVFRDTTLNSQTDGIITDRVLTWVNYLDSIGYSDDTIRFSNSSAKAYHKVAVKHIIDHRTFYEISYEETPLVWFSRLHCADCDIDTSEQSRNWCERWKLDTNNFIKVKQIVQYFFVKKIPRRFVDYEGKRTKEFPDGVIEEWKFSDNISAKKASEELGSKQKMVFMNCGAFTCYIDNYMYVFYSRAAAYMYSIDPLYKKFVTDNKATMTSG
;
A
#
# COMPACT_ATOMS: atom_id res chain seq x y z
N MET A 1 9.80 -47.36 -63.53
CA MET A 1 11.16 -46.77 -63.37
C MET A 1 10.94 -45.32 -62.94
N ARG A 2 11.34 -44.75 -61.80
CA ARG A 2 12.25 -45.01 -60.66
C ARG A 2 11.49 -44.50 -59.41
N ASN A 3 11.23 -45.31 -58.37
CA ASN A 3 12.02 -45.55 -57.16
C ASN A 3 12.65 -44.34 -56.43
N ALA A 4 12.39 -44.34 -55.11
CA ALA A 4 13.19 -43.81 -53.98
C ALA A 4 13.09 -42.30 -53.68
N ARG A 5 13.02 -41.82 -52.43
CA ARG A 5 13.03 -42.39 -51.07
C ARG A 5 12.58 -41.27 -50.11
N ARG A 6 11.71 -41.58 -49.14
CA ARG A 6 11.57 -40.81 -47.90
C ARG A 6 12.68 -41.26 -46.94
N LEU A 7 13.28 -40.35 -46.17
CA LEU A 7 13.72 -40.58 -44.79
C LEU A 7 13.97 -39.23 -44.08
N PRO A 8 13.86 -39.20 -42.74
CA PRO A 8 13.46 -38.05 -41.95
C PRO A 8 14.65 -37.37 -41.26
N THR A 9 14.55 -36.06 -41.09
CA THR A 9 15.48 -35.26 -40.28
C THR A 9 15.09 -35.36 -38.79
N ILE A 10 15.26 -36.54 -38.20
CA ILE A 10 15.26 -36.73 -36.73
C ILE A 10 16.73 -36.90 -36.33
N LEU A 11 17.42 -35.80 -36.05
CA LEU A 11 18.75 -35.80 -35.42
C LEU A 11 19.16 -34.37 -34.99
N LEU A 12 18.29 -33.67 -34.27
CA LEU A 12 18.64 -32.39 -33.62
C LEU A 12 18.11 -32.30 -32.18
N SER A 13 18.00 -33.44 -31.48
CA SER A 13 17.50 -33.51 -30.10
C SER A 13 18.48 -34.16 -29.11
N LEU A 14 19.74 -34.40 -29.50
CA LEU A 14 20.75 -35.06 -28.66
C LEU A 14 21.92 -34.17 -28.20
N PHE A 15 21.88 -32.85 -28.46
CA PHE A 15 22.94 -31.92 -28.04
C PHE A 15 22.62 -31.08 -26.78
N PHE A 16 21.47 -31.26 -26.14
CA PHE A 16 21.08 -30.46 -24.96
C PHE A 16 21.39 -31.11 -23.59
N PHE A 17 22.03 -32.28 -23.54
CA PHE A 17 22.30 -32.99 -22.28
C PHE A 17 23.73 -32.87 -21.72
N TYR A 18 24.59 -32.00 -22.27
CA TYR A 18 25.99 -31.87 -21.82
C TYR A 18 26.38 -30.51 -21.21
N ALA A 19 25.42 -29.62 -20.91
CA ALA A 19 25.70 -28.31 -20.30
C ALA A 19 25.42 -28.23 -18.77
N CYS A 20 25.19 -29.37 -18.11
CA CYS A 20 25.17 -29.47 -16.65
C CYS A 20 26.38 -30.28 -16.17
N HIS A 21 27.59 -29.73 -16.31
CA HIS A 21 28.68 -30.17 -15.45
C HIS A 21 29.69 -29.05 -15.22
N ASN A 22 29.84 -28.68 -13.95
CA ASN A 22 30.94 -27.96 -13.34
C ASN A 22 31.11 -26.47 -13.67
N LEU A 23 30.71 -25.63 -12.72
CA LEU A 23 31.56 -24.54 -12.23
C LEU A 23 31.10 -24.11 -10.83
N GLN A 24 31.59 -24.84 -9.84
CA GLN A 24 31.81 -24.33 -8.49
C GLN A 24 32.99 -23.35 -8.59
N THR A 25 32.75 -22.07 -8.38
CA THR A 25 33.82 -21.13 -8.01
C THR A 25 33.36 -20.33 -6.82
N GLU A 26 33.83 -20.79 -5.66
CA GLU A 26 33.84 -20.07 -4.40
C GLU A 26 34.69 -18.81 -4.60
N LYS A 27 34.07 -17.63 -4.48
CA LYS A 27 34.78 -16.35 -4.35
C LYS A 27 34.50 -15.81 -2.96
N GLN A 28 35.53 -15.84 -2.11
CA GLN A 28 35.60 -15.06 -0.88
C GLN A 28 35.37 -13.59 -1.22
N ILE A 29 34.39 -12.98 -0.56
CA ILE A 29 34.22 -11.53 -0.54
C ILE A 29 34.89 -11.07 0.75
N GLU A 30 36.09 -10.52 0.58
CA GLU A 30 36.77 -9.69 1.58
C GLU A 30 35.92 -8.48 1.91
N GLY A 31 35.84 -8.17 3.20
CA GLY A 31 35.00 -7.13 3.76
C GLY A 31 35.51 -5.74 3.42
N ASP A 32 34.58 -4.89 2.99
CA ASP A 32 34.72 -3.46 3.10
C ASP A 32 33.59 -2.96 4.02
N THR A 33 33.91 -2.86 5.30
CA THR A 33 33.08 -2.23 6.34
C THR A 33 33.00 -0.73 6.08
N THR A 34 32.16 -0.35 5.13
CA THR A 34 31.64 1.02 5.08
C THR A 34 30.66 1.18 6.24
N ILE A 35 31.07 1.99 7.20
CA ILE A 35 30.27 2.44 8.34
C ILE A 35 29.06 3.16 7.76
N VAL A 36 27.94 2.45 7.67
CA VAL A 36 26.64 3.05 7.40
C VAL A 36 26.28 3.85 8.65
N GLU A 37 26.26 5.17 8.52
CA GLU A 37 25.68 6.08 9.51
C GLU A 37 24.28 5.57 9.85
N ARG A 38 24.18 5.02 11.06
CA ARG A 38 22.95 4.54 11.66
C ARG A 38 22.11 5.78 11.97
N SER A 39 21.24 6.16 11.03
CA SER A 39 20.21 7.16 11.30
C SER A 39 19.46 6.74 12.56
N VAL A 40 19.54 7.56 13.60
CA VAL A 40 18.94 7.31 14.90
C VAL A 40 17.42 7.32 14.75
N PHE A 41 16.83 6.17 14.44
CA PHE A 41 15.43 5.94 14.71
C PHE A 41 15.28 5.82 16.22
N ARG A 42 14.61 6.81 16.84
CA ARG A 42 14.14 6.69 18.21
C ARG A 42 13.10 5.57 18.25
N ASP A 43 13.55 4.35 18.56
CA ASP A 43 12.67 3.30 19.04
C ASP A 43 12.17 3.73 20.42
N THR A 44 11.00 4.36 20.46
CA THR A 44 10.26 4.57 21.70
C THR A 44 9.56 3.24 22.01
N THR A 45 10.28 2.31 22.64
CA THR A 45 9.66 1.14 23.26
C THR A 45 8.70 1.62 24.35
N LEU A 46 7.39 1.53 24.10
CA LEU A 46 6.35 1.95 25.03
C LEU A 46 5.50 0.73 25.41
N ASN A 47 5.49 0.47 26.71
CA ASN A 47 4.63 -0.49 27.40
C ASN A 47 3.15 -0.32 27.01
N SER A 48 2.52 -1.40 26.55
CA SER A 48 1.16 -1.90 26.84
C SER A 48 -0.01 -0.96 27.16
N GLN A 49 -0.02 0.30 26.71
CA GLN A 49 -1.23 1.11 26.63
C GLN A 49 -1.64 1.21 25.16
N THR A 50 -2.39 0.21 24.71
CA THR A 50 -3.16 0.26 23.46
C THR A 50 -4.25 1.33 23.50
N ASP A 51 -4.61 1.81 24.70
CA ASP A 51 -5.64 2.81 24.96
C ASP A 51 -5.29 4.16 24.31
N GLY A 52 -5.68 4.31 23.05
CA GLY A 52 -5.78 5.59 22.38
C GLY A 52 -4.94 5.77 21.12
N ILE A 53 -4.05 4.82 20.77
CA ILE A 53 -3.26 4.88 19.52
C ILE A 53 -4.05 4.27 18.36
N ILE A 54 -4.51 3.03 18.52
CA ILE A 54 -5.24 2.29 17.49
C ILE A 54 -6.43 1.58 18.14
N THR A 55 -7.56 1.48 17.45
CA THR A 55 -8.73 0.77 17.99
C THR A 55 -8.55 -0.76 17.98
N ASP A 56 -9.25 -1.42 18.91
CA ASP A 56 -9.37 -2.89 18.94
C ASP A 56 -9.90 -3.48 17.62
N ARG A 57 -10.69 -2.69 16.86
CA ARG A 57 -11.22 -3.08 15.56
C ARG A 57 -10.10 -3.31 14.56
N VAL A 58 -9.14 -2.38 14.49
CA VAL A 58 -7.97 -2.52 13.63
C VAL A 58 -7.05 -3.62 14.14
N LEU A 59 -6.80 -3.72 15.46
CA LEU A 59 -6.00 -4.80 16.01
C LEU A 59 -6.58 -6.19 15.69
N THR A 60 -7.89 -6.36 15.84
CA THR A 60 -8.60 -7.59 15.48
C THR A 60 -8.47 -7.89 13.98
N TRP A 61 -8.59 -6.87 13.13
CA TRP A 61 -8.42 -7.04 11.69
C TRP A 61 -6.98 -7.38 11.29
N VAL A 62 -5.98 -6.81 11.96
CA VAL A 62 -4.56 -7.14 11.76
C VAL A 62 -4.27 -8.57 12.22
N ASN A 63 -4.82 -9.01 13.35
CA ASN A 63 -4.77 -10.41 13.78
C ASN A 63 -5.37 -11.34 12.70
N TYR A 64 -6.49 -10.94 12.10
CA TYR A 64 -7.08 -11.67 10.99
C TYR A 64 -6.14 -11.71 9.77
N LEU A 65 -5.54 -10.59 9.37
CA LEU A 65 -4.57 -10.54 8.27
C LEU A 65 -3.41 -11.53 8.48
N ASP A 66 -2.86 -11.58 9.69
CA ASP A 66 -1.79 -12.52 10.03
C ASP A 66 -2.24 -13.97 9.89
N SER A 67 -3.46 -14.28 10.34
CA SER A 67 -4.04 -15.63 10.25
C SER A 67 -4.22 -16.12 8.81
N ILE A 68 -4.44 -15.21 7.86
CA ILE A 68 -4.58 -15.54 6.43
C ILE A 68 -3.28 -15.32 5.64
N GLY A 69 -2.14 -15.18 6.32
CA GLY A 69 -0.82 -15.17 5.69
C GLY A 69 -0.34 -13.82 5.18
N TYR A 70 -0.77 -12.71 5.80
CA TYR A 70 -0.07 -11.43 5.70
C TYR A 70 0.89 -11.24 6.89
N SER A 71 1.76 -10.25 6.80
CA SER A 71 2.61 -9.72 7.88
C SER A 71 2.71 -8.21 7.78
N ASP A 72 3.25 -7.57 8.81
CA ASP A 72 3.69 -6.18 8.73
C ASP A 72 4.77 -5.98 7.64
N ASP A 73 4.75 -4.82 6.98
CA ASP A 73 5.71 -4.46 5.91
C ASP A 73 6.58 -3.26 6.33
N THR A 74 7.43 -3.46 7.34
CA THR A 74 8.31 -2.42 7.90
C THR A 74 9.47 -2.03 6.99
N ILE A 75 10.05 -3.02 6.29
CA ILE A 75 11.23 -2.84 5.43
C ILE A 75 10.90 -1.98 4.22
N ARG A 76 9.71 -2.15 3.63
CA ARG A 76 9.36 -1.36 2.46
C ARG A 76 8.84 0.00 2.84
N PHE A 77 8.20 0.17 4.00
CA PHE A 77 7.91 1.50 4.55
C PHE A 77 9.19 2.35 4.68
N SER A 78 10.27 1.78 5.24
CA SER A 78 11.53 2.52 5.39
C SER A 78 12.21 2.87 4.05
N ASN A 79 11.86 2.19 2.95
CA ASN A 79 12.50 2.39 1.64
C ASN A 79 11.67 3.21 0.65
N SER A 80 10.34 3.02 0.59
CA SER A 80 9.47 3.73 -0.37
C SER A 80 8.98 5.08 0.16
N SER A 81 8.80 5.21 1.47
CA SER A 81 8.15 6.37 2.09
C SER A 81 9.17 7.36 2.68
N ALA A 82 10.37 6.88 3.05
CA ALA A 82 11.42 7.70 3.68
C ALA A 82 12.05 8.76 2.75
N LYS A 83 11.89 8.63 1.42
CA LYS A 83 12.41 9.62 0.45
C LYS A 83 11.39 10.65 0.00
N ALA A 84 10.09 10.34 0.04
CA ALA A 84 9.04 11.20 -0.51
C ALA A 84 8.04 11.74 0.53
N TYR A 85 7.82 11.04 1.65
CA TYR A 85 6.68 11.34 2.52
C TYR A 85 6.98 11.51 4.02
N HIS A 86 8.09 11.03 4.58
CA HIS A 86 8.24 11.05 6.04
C HIS A 86 9.63 11.46 6.54
N LYS A 87 9.70 12.65 7.13
CA LYS A 87 10.76 13.03 8.08
C LYS A 87 10.30 12.88 9.55
N VAL A 88 9.02 12.57 9.84
CA VAL A 88 8.45 12.78 11.20
C VAL A 88 7.48 11.70 11.70
N ALA A 89 7.18 10.64 10.93
CA ALA A 89 6.23 9.62 11.39
C ALA A 89 6.64 8.99 12.73
N VAL A 90 5.72 8.96 13.71
CA VAL A 90 5.96 8.36 15.03
C VAL A 90 5.67 6.87 14.94
N LYS A 91 6.68 6.06 15.26
CA LYS A 91 6.59 4.60 15.23
C LYS A 91 6.01 4.08 16.55
N HIS A 92 4.95 3.29 16.46
CA HIS A 92 4.33 2.58 17.58
C HIS A 92 4.48 1.07 17.38
N ILE A 93 4.92 0.34 18.40
CA ILE A 93 5.01 -1.13 18.36
C ILE A 93 3.93 -1.71 19.28
N ILE A 94 2.98 -2.43 18.70
CA ILE A 94 1.84 -3.01 19.41
C ILE A 94 1.72 -4.48 18.98
N ASP A 95 1.74 -5.42 19.92
CA ASP A 95 1.70 -6.86 19.65
C ASP A 95 2.69 -7.32 18.57
N HIS A 96 3.94 -6.86 18.69
CA HIS A 96 5.03 -7.13 17.73
C HIS A 96 4.79 -6.63 16.30
N ARG A 97 3.80 -5.75 16.09
CA ARG A 97 3.51 -5.11 14.80
C ARG A 97 3.84 -3.63 14.86
N THR A 98 4.24 -3.10 13.72
CA THR A 98 4.59 -1.69 13.60
C THR A 98 3.45 -0.88 13.01
N PHE A 99 3.03 0.15 13.74
CA PHE A 99 2.09 1.17 13.33
C PHE A 99 2.82 2.51 13.19
N TYR A 100 2.35 3.36 12.29
CA TYR A 100 2.95 4.66 12.04
C TYR A 100 1.90 5.76 12.20
N GLU A 101 2.12 6.66 13.15
CA GLU A 101 1.33 7.86 13.27
C GLU A 101 1.91 8.96 12.37
N ILE A 102 1.05 9.54 11.54
CA ILE A 102 1.41 10.57 10.56
C ILE A 102 0.56 11.82 10.77
N SER A 103 1.04 12.96 10.30
CA SER A 103 0.24 14.19 10.29
C SER A 103 -0.65 14.28 9.04
N TYR A 104 -1.70 15.09 9.08
CA TYR A 104 -2.56 15.33 7.93
C TYR A 104 -1.77 15.81 6.70
N GLU A 105 -0.74 16.63 6.93
CA GLU A 105 0.15 17.19 5.91
C GLU A 105 0.95 16.13 5.15
N GLU A 106 1.12 14.94 5.72
CA GLU A 106 1.83 13.82 5.10
C GLU A 106 0.92 12.92 4.27
N THR A 107 -0.41 13.16 4.30
CA THR A 107 -1.38 12.32 3.59
C THR A 107 -1.43 12.63 2.08
N PRO A 108 -1.82 11.65 1.24
CA PRO A 108 -2.06 11.90 -0.19
C PRO A 108 -3.08 13.01 -0.47
N LEU A 109 -4.00 13.29 0.46
CA LEU A 109 -4.98 14.37 0.33
C LEU A 109 -4.33 15.75 0.22
N VAL A 110 -3.30 16.02 1.02
CA VAL A 110 -2.66 17.33 1.02
C VAL A 110 -1.88 17.53 -0.27
N TRP A 111 -1.18 16.51 -0.75
CA TRP A 111 -0.51 16.54 -2.04
C TRP A 111 -1.51 16.77 -3.19
N PHE A 112 -2.61 16.01 -3.20
CA PHE A 112 -3.70 16.16 -4.16
C PHE A 112 -4.29 17.57 -4.14
N SER A 113 -4.63 18.10 -2.95
CA SER A 113 -5.23 19.43 -2.82
C SER A 113 -4.28 20.55 -3.25
N ARG A 114 -2.97 20.44 -2.97
CA ARG A 114 -1.98 21.44 -3.35
C ARG A 114 -1.72 21.46 -4.85
N LEU A 115 -1.49 20.30 -5.46
CA LEU A 115 -1.18 20.24 -6.87
C LEU A 115 -2.39 20.59 -7.72
N HIS A 116 -3.56 20.04 -7.39
CA HIS A 116 -4.72 20.27 -8.24
C HIS A 116 -5.27 21.68 -8.11
N CYS A 117 -5.28 22.30 -6.94
CA CYS A 117 -5.75 23.69 -6.85
C CYS A 117 -4.77 24.70 -7.46
N ALA A 118 -3.46 24.45 -7.43
CA ALA A 118 -2.48 25.36 -8.01
C ALA A 118 -2.54 25.41 -9.55
N ASP A 119 -2.79 24.26 -10.20
CA ASP A 119 -2.88 24.21 -11.67
C ASP A 119 -4.18 24.85 -12.20
N CYS A 120 -5.26 24.89 -11.40
CA CYS A 120 -6.52 25.58 -11.75
C CYS A 120 -6.35 27.08 -11.96
N ASP A 121 -5.36 27.69 -11.30
CA ASP A 121 -5.11 29.13 -11.39
C ASP A 121 -4.34 29.48 -12.67
N ILE A 122 -3.73 28.49 -13.34
CA ILE A 122 -2.92 28.67 -14.55
C ILE A 122 -3.79 28.55 -15.81
N ASP A 123 -4.73 27.60 -15.85
CA ASP A 123 -5.68 27.44 -16.96
C ASP A 123 -7.09 27.91 -16.59
N THR A 124 -7.46 29.08 -17.09
CA THR A 124 -8.77 29.70 -16.85
C THR A 124 -9.89 29.15 -17.73
N SER A 125 -9.63 28.11 -18.54
CA SER A 125 -10.66 27.46 -19.35
C SER A 125 -11.84 26.98 -18.49
N GLU A 126 -13.04 27.02 -19.05
CA GLU A 126 -14.25 26.53 -18.37
C GLU A 126 -14.12 25.04 -18.01
N GLN A 127 -13.46 24.27 -18.88
CA GLN A 127 -13.19 22.85 -18.63
C GLN A 127 -12.32 22.64 -17.40
N SER A 128 -11.24 23.40 -17.26
CA SER A 128 -10.35 23.32 -16.09
C SER A 128 -11.08 23.75 -14.82
N ARG A 129 -11.86 24.83 -14.85
CA ARG A 129 -12.71 25.24 -13.72
C ARG A 129 -13.71 24.16 -13.30
N ASN A 130 -14.47 23.61 -14.23
CA ASN A 130 -15.45 22.54 -13.97
C ASN A 130 -14.77 21.29 -13.41
N TRP A 131 -13.59 20.94 -13.93
CA TRP A 131 -12.81 19.81 -13.45
C TRP A 131 -12.32 20.04 -12.02
N CYS A 132 -11.80 21.24 -11.72
CA CYS A 132 -11.34 21.62 -10.39
C CYS A 132 -12.48 21.62 -9.36
N GLU A 133 -13.63 22.20 -9.69
CA GLU A 133 -14.80 22.22 -8.81
C GLU A 133 -15.30 20.80 -8.49
N ARG A 134 -15.32 19.91 -9.49
CA ARG A 134 -15.73 18.52 -9.32
C ARG A 134 -14.87 17.76 -8.32
N TRP A 135 -13.56 18.01 -8.33
CA TRP A 135 -12.59 17.24 -7.55
C TRP A 135 -12.05 17.97 -6.32
N LYS A 136 -12.50 19.19 -6.06
CA LYS A 136 -12.12 19.95 -4.87
C LYS A 136 -12.52 19.23 -3.59
N LEU A 137 -11.56 19.05 -2.68
CA LEU A 137 -11.80 18.54 -1.32
C LEU A 137 -12.10 19.70 -0.37
N ASP A 138 -13.10 19.55 0.51
CA ASP A 138 -13.32 20.41 1.66
C ASP A 138 -12.30 20.08 2.76
N THR A 139 -11.11 20.64 2.60
CA THR A 139 -9.99 20.46 3.53
C THR A 139 -10.33 20.91 4.95
N ASN A 140 -11.31 21.80 5.15
CA ASN A 140 -11.72 22.27 6.48
C ASN A 140 -12.26 21.14 7.36
N ASN A 141 -12.82 20.09 6.77
CA ASN A 141 -13.25 18.93 7.55
C ASN A 141 -12.07 18.00 7.87
N PHE A 142 -11.15 17.79 6.91
CA PHE A 142 -10.00 16.91 7.11
C PHE A 142 -8.98 17.46 8.12
N ILE A 143 -8.79 18.78 8.22
CA ILE A 143 -7.91 19.40 9.25
C ILE A 143 -8.39 19.16 10.69
N LYS A 144 -9.64 18.70 10.88
CA LYS A 144 -10.16 18.36 12.22
C LYS A 144 -9.69 17.01 12.72
N VAL A 145 -9.03 16.22 11.87
CA VAL A 145 -8.45 14.93 12.26
C VAL A 145 -7.46 15.16 13.41
N LYS A 146 -7.59 14.33 14.45
CA LYS A 146 -6.76 14.40 15.65
C LYS A 146 -5.56 13.49 15.57
N GLN A 147 -5.71 12.38 14.86
CA GLN A 147 -4.71 11.35 14.75
C GLN A 147 -4.97 10.53 13.49
N ILE A 148 -3.89 10.17 12.80
CA ILE A 148 -3.92 9.26 11.67
C ILE A 148 -2.89 8.19 11.95
N VAL A 149 -3.32 6.93 12.04
CA VAL A 149 -2.43 5.79 12.23
C VAL A 149 -2.51 4.87 11.03
N GLN A 150 -1.36 4.52 10.48
CA GLN A 150 -1.21 3.64 9.33
C GLN A 150 -0.65 2.28 9.75
N TYR A 151 -1.18 1.22 9.15
CA TYR A 151 -0.61 -0.12 9.20
C TYR A 151 -0.37 -0.64 7.79
N PHE A 152 0.89 -1.00 7.52
CA PHE A 152 1.34 -1.54 6.24
C PHE A 152 1.38 -3.06 6.32
N PHE A 153 0.79 -3.73 5.35
CA PHE A 153 0.75 -5.18 5.31
C PHE A 153 1.10 -5.74 3.94
N VAL A 154 1.70 -6.92 3.93
CA VAL A 154 2.12 -7.62 2.72
C VAL A 154 1.85 -9.11 2.82
N LYS A 155 1.48 -9.74 1.70
CA LYS A 155 1.28 -11.19 1.66
C LYS A 155 2.62 -11.90 1.85
N LYS A 156 2.71 -12.83 2.80
CA LYS A 156 3.93 -13.62 3.07
C LYS A 156 4.35 -14.48 1.88
N ILE A 157 3.36 -15.05 1.18
CA ILE A 157 3.58 -15.91 0.02
C ILE A 157 3.35 -15.10 -1.26
N PRO A 158 4.36 -14.96 -2.15
CA PRO A 158 4.19 -14.22 -3.38
C PRO A 158 3.32 -14.97 -4.38
N ARG A 159 2.58 -14.22 -5.18
CA ARG A 159 2.00 -14.71 -6.43
C ARG A 159 3.13 -14.93 -7.42
N ARG A 160 3.11 -16.07 -8.10
CA ARG A 160 4.08 -16.40 -9.15
C ARG A 160 3.36 -16.39 -10.48
N PHE A 161 3.95 -15.74 -11.46
CA PHE A 161 3.45 -15.70 -12.82
C PHE A 161 4.63 -15.65 -13.79
N VAL A 162 4.32 -15.82 -15.07
CA VAL A 162 5.27 -15.66 -16.16
C VAL A 162 4.92 -14.33 -16.83
N ASP A 163 5.89 -13.42 -16.90
CA ASP A 163 5.69 -12.14 -17.58
C ASP A 163 5.69 -12.29 -19.11
N TYR A 164 5.51 -11.19 -19.83
CA TYR A 164 5.45 -11.19 -21.29
C TYR A 164 6.76 -11.63 -21.96
N GLU A 165 7.88 -11.67 -21.22
CA GLU A 165 9.19 -12.13 -21.69
C GLU A 165 9.43 -13.62 -21.39
N GLY A 166 8.45 -14.32 -20.80
CA GLY A 166 8.60 -15.71 -20.41
C GLY A 166 9.33 -15.90 -19.07
N LYS A 167 9.63 -14.82 -18.34
CA LYS A 167 10.38 -14.87 -17.09
C LYS A 167 9.45 -15.08 -15.90
N ARG A 168 9.89 -15.94 -14.97
CA ARG A 168 9.16 -16.21 -13.71
C ARG A 168 9.33 -15.03 -12.77
N THR A 169 8.23 -14.33 -12.52
CA THR A 169 8.17 -13.14 -11.66
C THR A 169 7.38 -13.44 -10.39
N LYS A 170 7.69 -12.69 -9.32
CA LYS A 170 7.06 -12.79 -8.00
C LYS A 170 6.44 -11.45 -7.64
N GLU A 171 5.16 -11.45 -7.33
CA GLU A 171 4.44 -10.28 -6.81
C GLU A 171 4.03 -10.53 -5.37
N PHE A 172 4.18 -9.52 -4.53
CA PHE A 172 3.76 -9.55 -3.14
C PHE A 172 2.63 -8.54 -2.98
N PRO A 173 1.35 -8.96 -3.07
CA PRO A 173 0.24 -8.07 -2.83
C PRO A 173 0.38 -7.39 -1.48
N ASP A 174 0.30 -6.07 -1.49
CA ASP A 174 0.43 -5.22 -0.32
C ASP A 174 -0.78 -4.31 -0.18
N GLY A 175 -0.89 -3.71 1.00
CA GLY A 175 -1.89 -2.72 1.29
C GLY A 175 -1.53 -1.87 2.51
N VAL A 176 -2.33 -0.83 2.69
CA VAL A 176 -2.33 0.07 3.83
C VAL A 176 -3.75 0.16 4.35
N ILE A 177 -3.91 0.09 5.66
CA ILE A 177 -5.10 0.60 6.35
C ILE A 177 -4.68 1.85 7.11
N GLU A 178 -5.45 2.92 6.97
CA GLU A 178 -5.35 4.11 7.80
C GLU A 178 -6.58 4.20 8.70
N GLU A 179 -6.36 4.52 9.97
CA GLU A 179 -7.39 4.89 10.93
C GLU A 179 -7.27 6.38 11.25
N TRP A 180 -8.32 7.14 10.92
CA TRP A 180 -8.38 8.59 11.09
C TRP A 180 -9.37 8.92 12.20
N LYS A 181 -8.89 9.45 13.32
CA LYS A 181 -9.70 9.82 14.48
C LYS A 181 -10.16 11.27 14.38
N PHE A 182 -11.47 11.49 14.48
CA PHE A 182 -12.09 12.82 14.54
C PHE A 182 -12.61 13.11 15.95
N SER A 183 -12.93 14.37 16.22
CA SER A 183 -13.58 14.76 17.47
C SER A 183 -14.99 14.22 17.61
N ASP A 184 -15.67 13.96 16.49
CA ASP A 184 -17.07 13.57 16.45
C ASP A 184 -17.39 12.71 15.21
N ASN A 185 -18.51 11.99 15.29
CA ASN A 185 -19.01 11.12 14.22
C ASN A 185 -19.43 11.92 12.96
N ILE A 186 -19.96 13.13 13.12
CA ILE A 186 -20.44 13.93 11.98
C ILE A 186 -19.26 14.28 11.06
N SER A 187 -18.14 14.71 11.63
CA SER A 187 -16.91 15.00 10.90
C SER A 187 -16.29 13.76 10.27
N ALA A 188 -16.26 12.62 10.97
CA ALA A 188 -15.76 11.37 10.41
C ALA A 188 -16.60 10.90 9.20
N LYS A 189 -17.92 10.92 9.36
CA LYS A 189 -18.88 10.61 8.28
C LYS A 189 -18.66 11.51 7.07
N LYS A 190 -18.66 12.84 7.27
CA LYS A 190 -18.49 13.81 6.18
C LYS A 190 -17.16 13.61 5.45
N ALA A 191 -16.07 13.37 6.19
CA ALA A 191 -14.75 13.09 5.61
C ALA A 191 -14.77 11.81 4.77
N SER A 192 -15.38 10.74 5.29
CA SER A 192 -15.48 9.46 4.57
C SER A 192 -16.32 9.58 3.30
N GLU A 193 -17.46 10.28 3.35
CA GLU A 193 -18.34 10.45 2.19
C GLU A 193 -17.66 11.28 1.10
N GLU A 194 -16.98 12.36 1.51
CA GLU A 194 -16.25 13.20 0.60
C GLU A 194 -15.07 12.46 -0.05
N LEU A 195 -14.22 11.82 0.76
CA LEU A 195 -13.10 11.06 0.23
C LEU A 195 -13.59 9.90 -0.64
N GLY A 196 -14.60 9.16 -0.21
CA GLY A 196 -15.20 8.07 -0.98
C GLY A 196 -15.61 8.50 -2.38
N SER A 197 -16.27 9.66 -2.51
CA SER A 197 -16.69 10.21 -3.80
C SER A 197 -15.52 10.69 -4.70
N LYS A 198 -14.35 10.95 -4.12
CA LYS A 198 -13.17 11.52 -4.81
C LYS A 198 -11.94 10.61 -4.81
N GLN A 199 -12.03 9.42 -4.23
CA GLN A 199 -10.89 8.54 -3.99
C GLN A 199 -10.16 8.15 -5.27
N LYS A 200 -10.88 8.00 -6.39
CA LYS A 200 -10.30 7.66 -7.70
C LYS A 200 -9.32 8.73 -8.19
N MET A 201 -9.50 9.98 -7.77
CA MET A 201 -8.60 11.06 -8.12
C MET A 201 -7.50 11.23 -7.08
N VAL A 202 -7.83 11.17 -5.80
CA VAL A 202 -6.85 11.25 -4.70
C VAL A 202 -5.82 10.11 -4.78
N PHE A 203 -6.28 8.92 -5.14
CA PHE A 203 -5.49 7.69 -5.24
C PHE A 203 -5.42 7.20 -6.71
N MET A 204 -5.19 8.10 -7.67
CA MET A 204 -5.28 7.81 -9.12
C MET A 204 -4.51 6.56 -9.60
N ASN A 205 -3.38 6.22 -8.98
CA ASN A 205 -2.56 5.06 -9.37
C ASN A 205 -2.76 3.82 -8.50
N CYS A 206 -3.58 3.94 -7.45
CA CYS A 206 -3.66 2.97 -6.37
C CYS A 206 -5.09 2.52 -6.09
N GLY A 207 -6.07 3.40 -6.26
CA GLY A 207 -7.42 3.25 -5.72
C GLY A 207 -7.45 3.29 -4.19
N ALA A 208 -8.61 3.59 -3.62
CA ALA A 208 -8.87 3.42 -2.20
C ALA A 208 -10.34 3.01 -1.93
N PHE A 209 -10.56 2.40 -0.77
CA PHE A 209 -11.88 2.18 -0.19
C PHE A 209 -11.98 2.94 1.13
N THR A 210 -13.15 3.51 1.39
CA THR A 210 -13.39 4.27 2.62
C THR A 210 -14.67 3.83 3.31
N CYS A 211 -14.63 3.80 4.63
CA CYS A 211 -15.80 3.63 5.49
C CYS A 211 -15.64 4.44 6.78
N TYR A 212 -16.71 4.58 7.55
CA TYR A 212 -16.65 5.21 8.86
C TYR A 212 -17.38 4.37 9.92
N ILE A 213 -16.92 4.51 11.17
CA ILE A 213 -17.50 3.90 12.38
C ILE A 213 -17.28 4.90 13.52
N ASP A 214 -18.37 5.31 14.18
CA ASP A 214 -18.31 6.33 15.24
C ASP A 214 -17.56 7.59 14.77
N ASN A 215 -16.60 8.08 15.55
CA ASN A 215 -15.73 9.21 15.20
C ASN A 215 -14.47 8.80 14.41
N TYR A 216 -14.48 7.66 13.72
CA TYR A 216 -13.35 7.19 12.92
C TYR A 216 -13.72 7.04 11.45
N MET A 217 -12.80 7.46 10.57
CA MET A 217 -12.78 7.11 9.15
C MET A 217 -11.65 6.10 8.91
N TYR A 218 -11.90 5.16 8.01
CA TYR A 218 -10.92 4.18 7.58
C TYR A 218 -10.63 4.32 6.10
N VAL A 219 -9.36 4.23 5.72
CA VAL A 219 -8.92 4.27 4.32
C VAL A 219 -8.10 3.03 4.03
N PHE A 220 -8.54 2.25 3.04
CA PHE A 220 -7.83 1.05 2.56
C PHE A 220 -7.32 1.32 1.16
N TYR A 221 -6.02 1.21 0.95
CA TYR A 221 -5.44 1.35 -0.38
C TYR A 221 -4.23 0.43 -0.55
N SER A 222 -3.67 0.39 -1.75
CA SER A 222 -2.44 -0.34 -2.06
C SER A 222 -1.42 0.57 -2.71
N ARG A 223 -0.19 0.11 -2.91
CA ARG A 223 0.83 0.92 -3.61
C ARG A 223 0.69 0.88 -5.13
N ALA A 224 -0.08 -0.07 -5.64
CA ALA A 224 -0.29 -0.26 -7.07
C ALA A 224 -1.73 -0.72 -7.30
N ALA A 225 -2.45 -0.05 -8.21
CA ALA A 225 -3.86 -0.37 -8.51
C ALA A 225 -4.10 -1.86 -8.78
N ALA A 226 -3.11 -2.56 -9.35
CA ALA A 226 -3.16 -4.01 -9.52
C ALA A 226 -3.49 -4.73 -8.20
N TYR A 227 -2.97 -4.33 -7.04
CA TYR A 227 -3.22 -5.06 -5.79
C TYR A 227 -4.58 -4.79 -5.16
N MET A 228 -5.39 -3.85 -5.68
CA MET A 228 -6.72 -3.57 -5.13
C MET A 228 -7.68 -4.76 -5.20
N TYR A 229 -7.48 -5.69 -6.15
CA TYR A 229 -8.25 -6.94 -6.16
C TYR A 229 -8.02 -7.79 -4.90
N SER A 230 -6.86 -7.65 -4.23
CA SER A 230 -6.57 -8.34 -2.97
C SER A 230 -7.10 -7.59 -1.77
N ILE A 231 -7.23 -6.27 -1.88
CA ILE A 231 -7.67 -5.38 -0.80
C ILE A 231 -9.18 -5.39 -0.66
N ASP A 232 -9.92 -5.38 -1.78
CA ASP A 232 -11.39 -5.38 -1.78
C ASP A 232 -12.03 -6.45 -0.86
N PRO A 233 -11.67 -7.74 -0.93
CA PRO A 233 -12.25 -8.75 -0.02
C PRO A 233 -11.85 -8.51 1.45
N LEU A 234 -10.68 -7.94 1.72
CA LEU A 234 -10.23 -7.64 3.09
C LEU A 234 -10.99 -6.44 3.68
N TYR A 235 -11.24 -5.42 2.85
CA TYR A 235 -12.06 -4.26 3.17
C TYR A 235 -13.52 -4.67 3.42
N LYS A 236 -14.12 -5.46 2.53
CA LYS A 236 -15.50 -5.97 2.71
C LYS A 236 -15.66 -6.76 4.00
N LYS A 237 -14.65 -7.57 4.35
CA LYS A 237 -14.64 -8.28 5.64
C LYS A 237 -14.55 -7.31 6.82
N PHE A 238 -13.66 -6.32 6.77
CA PHE A 238 -13.56 -5.29 7.81
C PHE A 238 -14.91 -4.58 8.04
N VAL A 239 -15.56 -4.15 6.95
CA VAL A 239 -16.86 -3.50 7.00
C VAL A 239 -17.91 -4.41 7.63
N THR A 240 -17.95 -5.68 7.22
CA THR A 240 -18.95 -6.66 7.69
C THR A 240 -18.76 -6.95 9.18
N ASP A 241 -17.55 -7.27 9.60
CA ASP A 241 -17.24 -7.64 10.99
C ASP A 241 -17.52 -6.47 11.95
N ASN A 242 -17.33 -5.23 11.49
CA ASN A 242 -17.49 -4.03 12.32
C ASN A 242 -18.82 -3.28 12.11
N LYS A 243 -19.72 -3.79 11.26
CA LYS A 243 -20.99 -3.12 10.89
C LYS A 243 -20.75 -1.67 10.41
N ALA A 244 -19.68 -1.47 9.67
CA ALA A 244 -19.28 -0.14 9.19
C ALA A 244 -20.22 0.35 8.08
N THR A 245 -20.32 1.67 7.92
CA THR A 245 -21.02 2.25 6.77
C THR A 245 -20.02 2.47 5.64
N MET A 246 -20.19 1.74 4.54
CA MET A 246 -19.41 1.96 3.33
C MET A 246 -19.76 3.31 2.72
N THR A 247 -18.77 4.04 2.25
CA THR A 247 -19.01 5.21 1.41
C THR A 247 -18.81 4.82 -0.04
N SER A 248 -19.85 5.02 -0.85
CA SER A 248 -19.83 4.73 -2.28
C SER A 248 -18.89 5.68 -3.03
N GLY A 249 -18.09 5.14 -3.94
CA GLY A 249 -17.24 5.89 -4.87
C GLY A 249 -17.29 5.34 -6.28
#